data_AF-A0A2V8DK81-F1
#
_entry.id   AF-A0A2V8DK81-F1
#
_cell.length_a   1.000
_cell.length_b   1.000
_cell.length_c   1.000
_cell.angle_alpha   90.00
_cell.angle_beta   90.00
_cell.angle_gamma   90.00
#
_symmetry.space_group_name_H-M   'P 1'
#
loop_
_entity.id
_entity.type
_entity.pdbx_description
1 polymer ?
#
loop_
_entity_poly.entity_id
_entity_poly.type
_entity_poly.pdbx_seq_one_letter_code
_entity_poly.pdbx_strand_id
1 'polypeptide(L)'
;MVIGCNGCHSAGPATEYAAGHNPYQRLGPFTPPKIVNPVTYLGGGRDFGQIGPITSSTVPPHIVSRNLTPDQTGVPAGGFAEFFDSLRNGVDHDRLHPNCNGTTITSNCFNPPFDGNLLQVMVWPDLQELTDHDLHAIYTYLTAIPCVVSTGHSCS
;
A
#
# COMPACT_ATOMS: atom_id res chain seq x y z
N MET A 1 1.60 19.14 -2.25
CA MET A 1 2.32 17.85 -2.18
C MET A 1 1.70 16.91 -3.23
N VAL A 2 2.47 16.38 -4.18
CA VAL A 2 1.95 15.39 -5.16
C VAL A 2 2.40 14.02 -4.68
N ILE A 3 1.62 13.40 -3.79
CA ILE A 3 1.87 12.03 -3.33
C ILE A 3 1.20 11.08 -4.32
N GLY A 4 1.98 10.18 -4.90
CA GLY A 4 1.48 9.17 -5.85
C GLY A 4 1.03 7.89 -5.15
N CYS A 5 -0.09 7.89 -4.42
CA CYS A 5 -0.61 6.67 -3.77
C CYS A 5 -0.73 5.50 -4.75
N ASN A 6 -1.18 5.76 -5.99
CA ASN A 6 -1.37 4.73 -7.01
C ASN A 6 -0.08 4.05 -7.49
N GLY A 7 1.07 4.74 -7.41
CA GLY A 7 2.36 4.14 -7.76
C GLY A 7 2.74 3.02 -6.78
N CYS A 8 2.33 3.13 -5.51
CA CYS A 8 2.56 2.12 -4.48
C CYS A 8 1.39 1.13 -4.35
N HIS A 9 0.16 1.62 -4.48
CA HIS A 9 -1.08 0.87 -4.25
C HIS A 9 -1.76 0.38 -5.55
N SER A 10 -1.02 0.21 -6.62
CA SER A 10 -1.40 -0.68 -7.74
C SER A 10 -0.56 -1.94 -7.67
N ALA A 11 -0.84 -2.98 -8.47
CA ALA A 11 0.01 -4.17 -8.57
C ALA A 11 1.31 -3.94 -9.40
N GLY A 12 1.76 -2.68 -9.49
CA GLY A 12 2.97 -2.24 -10.18
C GLY A 12 2.73 -1.71 -11.60
N PRO A 13 3.79 -1.20 -12.26
CA PRO A 13 3.67 -0.49 -13.54
C PRO A 13 3.04 -1.29 -14.69
N ALA A 14 3.06 -2.62 -14.59
CA ALA A 14 2.43 -3.52 -15.57
C ALA A 14 0.89 -3.41 -15.56
N THR A 15 0.30 -3.02 -14.43
CA THR A 15 -1.16 -2.92 -14.26
C THR A 15 -1.63 -1.50 -13.94
N GLU A 16 -0.74 -0.61 -13.48
CA GLU A 16 -1.03 0.77 -13.09
C GLU A 16 -1.63 1.62 -14.22
N TYR A 17 -1.19 1.37 -15.46
CA TYR A 17 -1.59 2.13 -16.65
C TYR A 17 -2.41 1.27 -17.60
N ALA A 18 -3.32 1.91 -18.34
CA ALA A 18 -4.08 1.24 -19.39
C ALA A 18 -3.12 0.68 -20.46
N ALA A 19 -3.54 -0.38 -21.16
CA ALA A 19 -2.71 -1.02 -22.18
C ALA A 19 -2.23 0.00 -23.24
N GLY A 20 -0.92 0.07 -23.46
CA GLY A 20 -0.31 1.03 -24.39
C GLY A 20 -0.17 2.47 -23.86
N HIS A 21 -0.52 2.72 -22.60
CA HIS A 21 -0.51 4.06 -21.98
C HIS A 21 0.44 4.20 -20.78
N ASN A 22 1.40 3.29 -20.65
CA ASN A 22 2.42 3.37 -19.62
C ASN A 22 3.49 4.41 -20.03
N PRO A 23 3.59 5.56 -19.33
CA PRO A 23 4.49 6.66 -19.71
C PRO A 23 5.98 6.32 -19.54
N TYR A 24 6.31 5.20 -18.88
CA TYR A 24 7.69 4.73 -18.73
C TYR A 24 8.15 3.86 -19.91
N GLN A 25 7.24 3.49 -20.82
CA GLN A 25 7.56 2.68 -22.00
C GLN A 25 7.85 3.56 -23.22
N ARG A 26 8.67 3.05 -24.14
CA ARG A 26 8.84 3.61 -25.48
C ARG A 26 8.16 2.72 -26.51
N LEU A 27 7.38 3.33 -27.39
CA LEU A 27 6.77 2.71 -28.56
C LEU A 27 7.43 3.30 -29.82
N GLY A 28 8.62 2.77 -30.14
CA GLY A 28 9.47 3.32 -31.21
C GLY A 28 10.00 4.72 -30.85
N PRO A 29 9.77 5.76 -31.68
CA PRO A 29 10.22 7.12 -31.38
C PRO A 29 9.29 7.86 -30.40
N PHE A 30 8.17 7.28 -29.98
CA PHE A 30 7.16 7.95 -29.14
C PHE A 30 7.14 7.40 -27.71
N THR A 31 6.85 8.28 -26.77
CA THR A 31 6.41 7.92 -25.41
C THR A 31 4.89 8.05 -25.37
N PRO A 32 4.15 7.01 -24.96
CA PRO A 32 2.70 7.09 -24.94
C PRO A 32 2.22 8.07 -23.86
N PRO A 33 1.07 8.74 -24.07
CA PRO A 33 0.47 9.57 -23.04
C PRO A 33 -0.02 8.71 -21.87
N LYS A 34 0.16 9.24 -20.66
CA LYS A 34 -0.27 8.59 -19.41
C LYS A 34 -1.79 8.44 -19.36
N ILE A 35 -2.27 7.19 -19.26
CA ILE A 35 -3.65 6.88 -18.87
C ILE A 35 -3.60 5.83 -17.76
N VAL A 36 -4.14 6.18 -16.59
CA VAL A 36 -4.26 5.28 -15.44
C VAL A 36 -5.28 4.20 -15.74
N ASN A 37 -5.02 2.96 -15.33
CA ASN A 37 -5.98 1.88 -15.45
C ASN A 37 -7.01 1.94 -14.31
N PRO A 38 -8.29 2.24 -14.59
CA PRO A 38 -9.31 2.33 -13.54
C PRO A 38 -9.61 0.97 -12.89
N VAL A 39 -9.32 -0.15 -13.55
CA VAL A 39 -9.62 -1.51 -13.04
C VAL A 39 -8.73 -1.89 -11.86
N THR A 40 -7.55 -1.31 -11.77
CA THR A 40 -6.52 -1.63 -10.78
C THR A 40 -6.10 -0.42 -9.95
N TYR A 41 -6.78 0.71 -10.14
CA TYR A 41 -6.48 1.96 -9.47
C TYR A 41 -6.61 1.80 -7.96
N LEU A 42 -5.51 1.98 -7.24
CA LEU A 42 -5.45 1.86 -5.77
C LEU A 42 -5.87 0.48 -5.21
N GLY A 43 -5.97 -0.56 -6.05
CA GLY A 43 -6.41 -1.91 -5.67
C GLY A 43 -5.38 -2.74 -4.87
N GLY A 44 -4.18 -2.21 -4.65
CA GLY A 44 -3.08 -2.87 -3.95
C GLY A 44 -2.41 -3.98 -4.76
N GLY A 45 -1.70 -4.86 -4.06
CA GLY A 45 -1.12 -6.09 -4.62
C GLY A 45 0.31 -5.98 -5.14
N ARG A 46 0.99 -4.84 -4.96
CA ARG A 46 2.41 -4.74 -5.33
C ARG A 46 3.28 -5.34 -4.24
N ASP A 47 4.02 -6.38 -4.61
CA ASP A 47 5.07 -6.97 -3.79
C ASP A 47 6.35 -6.13 -3.88
N PHE A 48 6.78 -5.60 -2.73
CA PHE A 48 8.04 -4.86 -2.57
C PHE A 48 9.21 -5.77 -2.19
N GLY A 49 8.97 -7.07 -2.11
CA GLY A 49 9.93 -8.07 -1.71
C GLY A 49 10.02 -8.22 -0.19
N GLN A 50 11.07 -8.91 0.21
CA GLN A 50 11.37 -9.20 1.60
C GLN A 50 12.19 -8.08 2.23
N ILE A 51 11.88 -7.73 3.48
CA ILE A 51 12.64 -6.73 4.24
C ILE A 51 13.35 -7.39 5.40
N GLY A 52 14.67 -7.38 5.33
CA GLY A 52 15.56 -7.96 6.32
C GLY A 52 16.52 -8.98 5.72
N PRO A 53 17.51 -9.45 6.51
CA PRO A 53 18.46 -10.44 6.05
C PRO A 53 17.76 -11.78 5.83
N ILE A 54 17.92 -12.34 4.63
CA ILE A 54 17.51 -13.72 4.35
C ILE A 54 18.58 -14.63 4.96
N THR A 55 18.19 -15.42 5.95
CA THR A 55 19.07 -16.44 6.56
C THR A 55 18.42 -17.81 6.43
N SER A 56 19.20 -18.88 6.60
CA SER A 56 18.67 -20.26 6.54
C SER A 56 17.61 -20.55 7.61
N SER A 57 17.54 -19.74 8.66
CA SER A 57 16.66 -19.89 9.83
C SER A 57 15.55 -18.84 9.90
N THR A 58 15.56 -17.81 9.05
CA THR A 58 14.50 -16.80 9.01
C THR A 58 14.27 -16.32 7.59
N VAL A 59 13.05 -16.51 7.12
CA VAL A 59 12.56 -15.96 5.85
C VAL A 59 11.72 -14.73 6.20
N PRO A 60 12.20 -13.50 5.93
CA PRO A 60 11.42 -12.30 6.23
C PRO A 60 10.12 -12.27 5.42
N PRO A 61 9.08 -11.60 5.93
CA PRO A 61 7.81 -11.47 5.23
C PRO A 61 7.97 -10.69 3.92
N HIS A 62 7.18 -11.06 2.91
CA HIS A 62 6.96 -10.22 1.74
C HIS A 62 6.04 -9.06 2.11
N ILE A 63 6.38 -7.87 1.65
CA ILE A 63 5.57 -6.68 1.88
C ILE A 63 4.76 -6.39 0.63
N VAL A 64 3.44 -6.53 0.76
CA VAL A 64 2.49 -6.33 -0.34
C VAL A 64 1.63 -5.12 -0.03
N SER A 65 1.47 -4.19 -0.98
CA SER A 65 0.60 -3.02 -0.78
C SER A 65 -0.86 -3.43 -0.59
N ARG A 66 -1.53 -2.76 0.35
CA ARG A 66 -2.96 -2.94 0.62
C ARG A 66 -3.83 -2.26 -0.44
N ASN A 67 -5.06 -2.73 -0.56
CA ASN A 67 -6.12 -2.05 -1.30
C ASN A 67 -6.58 -0.81 -0.50
N LEU A 68 -6.56 0.37 -1.11
CA LEU A 68 -7.01 1.61 -0.46
C LEU A 68 -8.41 2.05 -0.89
N THR A 69 -9.04 1.31 -1.82
CA THR A 69 -10.39 1.62 -2.26
C THR A 69 -11.40 1.30 -1.15
N PRO A 70 -12.60 1.92 -1.17
CA PRO A 70 -13.66 1.58 -0.24
C PRO A 70 -14.02 0.10 -0.31
N ASP A 71 -14.50 -0.48 0.78
CA ASP A 71 -15.13 -1.80 0.79
C ASP A 71 -16.61 -1.75 0.38
N GLN A 72 -17.32 -2.86 0.53
CA GLN A 72 -18.77 -2.97 0.30
C GLN A 72 -19.64 -2.00 1.12
N THR A 73 -19.12 -1.44 2.21
CA THR A 73 -19.79 -0.42 3.03
C THR A 73 -19.51 1.01 2.57
N GLY A 74 -18.66 1.18 1.55
CA GLY A 74 -18.23 2.48 1.06
C GLY A 74 -17.17 3.13 1.93
N VAL A 75 -16.50 2.36 2.81
CA VAL A 75 -15.49 2.86 3.74
C VAL A 75 -14.12 2.30 3.36
N PRO A 76 -13.08 3.14 3.18
CA PRO A 76 -11.70 2.66 3.10
C PRO A 76 -11.29 1.94 4.39
N ALA A 77 -10.50 0.88 4.28
CA ALA A 77 -10.13 -0.01 5.39
C ALA A 77 -9.77 0.73 6.69
N GLY A 78 -10.30 0.27 7.82
CA GLY A 78 -10.02 0.82 9.16
C GLY A 78 -10.73 2.13 9.51
N GLY A 79 -11.41 2.76 8.55
CA GLY A 79 -12.05 4.06 8.78
C GLY A 79 -11.04 5.20 8.92
N PHE A 80 -11.54 6.42 9.19
CA PHE A 80 -10.68 7.61 9.25
C PHE A 80 -9.67 7.57 10.42
N ALA A 81 -10.05 7.00 11.57
CA ALA A 81 -9.20 7.00 12.75
C ALA A 81 -7.93 6.16 12.56
N GLU A 82 -8.06 4.95 12.03
CA GLU A 82 -6.90 4.09 11.73
C GLU A 82 -6.09 4.67 10.57
N PHE A 83 -6.73 5.19 9.53
CA PHE A 83 -6.04 5.90 8.45
C PHE A 83 -5.17 7.04 9.00
N PHE A 84 -5.73 7.86 9.88
CA PHE A 84 -5.02 8.99 10.49
C PHE A 84 -3.84 8.52 11.34
N ASP A 85 -4.02 7.49 12.17
CA ASP A 85 -2.96 6.93 13.01
C ASP A 85 -1.84 6.29 12.18
N SER A 86 -2.18 5.54 11.13
CA SER A 86 -1.21 5.02 10.16
C SER A 86 -0.40 6.12 9.48
N LEU A 87 -1.02 7.24 9.10
CA LEU A 87 -0.30 8.33 8.43
C LEU A 87 0.53 9.18 9.38
N ARG A 88 0.10 9.35 10.64
CA ARG A 88 0.84 10.14 11.64
C ARG A 88 1.97 9.36 12.29
N ASN A 89 1.72 8.08 12.60
CA ASN A 89 2.59 7.29 13.47
C ASN A 89 3.12 6.02 12.80
N GLY A 90 2.69 5.75 11.56
CA GLY A 90 3.13 4.57 10.82
C GLY A 90 2.54 3.26 11.33
N VAL A 91 1.52 3.26 12.18
CA VAL A 91 0.98 2.05 12.81
C VAL A 91 0.42 1.08 11.76
N ASP A 92 0.84 -0.18 11.80
CA ASP A 92 0.22 -1.29 11.07
C ASP A 92 -0.90 -1.92 11.92
N HIS A 93 -2.14 -1.50 11.69
CA HIS A 93 -3.30 -1.95 12.47
C HIS A 93 -3.60 -3.45 12.26
N ASP A 94 -3.29 -3.99 11.08
CA ASP A 94 -3.57 -5.38 10.75
C ASP A 94 -2.55 -6.35 11.35
N ARG A 95 -1.37 -5.84 11.75
CA ARG A 95 -0.27 -6.61 12.38
C ARG A 95 0.02 -7.93 11.65
N LEU A 96 -0.03 -7.92 10.32
CA LEU A 96 0.19 -9.13 9.50
C LEU A 96 1.61 -9.68 9.66
N HIS A 97 2.55 -8.79 10.01
CA HIS A 97 3.97 -9.10 10.16
C HIS A 97 4.47 -8.64 11.54
N PRO A 98 4.10 -9.33 12.64
CA PRO A 98 4.47 -8.90 13.98
C PRO A 98 5.99 -9.02 14.23
N ASN A 99 6.47 -8.53 15.36
CA ASN A 99 7.84 -8.78 15.81
C ASN A 99 8.04 -10.26 16.15
N CYS A 100 9.13 -10.84 15.66
CA CYS A 100 9.54 -12.18 16.03
C CYS A 100 9.90 -12.22 17.53
N ASN A 101 9.54 -13.31 18.21
CA ASN A 101 9.86 -13.51 19.62
C ASN A 101 10.79 -14.72 19.87
N GLY A 102 11.28 -15.35 18.78
CA GLY A 102 12.21 -16.47 18.82
C GLY A 102 11.63 -17.79 19.36
N THR A 103 10.36 -17.85 19.74
CA THR A 103 9.74 -19.03 20.35
C THR A 103 8.45 -19.44 19.64
N THR A 104 7.45 -18.55 19.60
CA THR A 104 6.13 -18.82 19.02
C THR A 104 5.92 -18.14 17.68
N ILE A 105 6.55 -16.98 17.46
CA ILE A 105 6.49 -16.22 16.22
C ILE A 105 7.90 -16.21 15.64
N THR A 106 8.14 -17.11 14.69
CA THR A 106 9.46 -17.36 14.10
C THR A 106 9.45 -17.26 12.57
N SER A 107 8.28 -17.13 11.96
CA SER A 107 8.08 -16.94 10.53
C SER A 107 7.08 -15.82 10.27
N ASN A 108 7.15 -15.23 9.07
CA ASN A 108 6.30 -14.10 8.66
C ASN A 108 6.30 -12.93 9.67
N CYS A 109 7.48 -12.65 10.24
CA CYS A 109 7.66 -11.69 11.32
C CYS A 109 8.98 -10.92 11.13
N PHE A 110 9.12 -9.81 11.84
CA PHE A 110 10.33 -8.99 11.79
C PHE A 110 11.26 -9.22 12.97
N ASN A 111 12.54 -9.37 12.67
CA ASN A 111 13.61 -9.26 13.65
C ASN A 111 14.14 -7.81 13.66
N PRO A 112 14.76 -7.36 14.77
CA PRO A 112 15.50 -6.11 14.80
C PRO A 112 16.48 -6.00 13.61
N PRO A 113 16.66 -4.81 13.02
CA PRO A 113 16.19 -3.49 13.51
C PRO A 113 14.78 -3.09 13.06
N PHE A 114 14.02 -3.95 12.39
CA PHE A 114 12.67 -3.63 11.90
C PHE A 114 11.62 -3.84 12.99
N ASP A 115 10.64 -2.94 13.05
CA ASP A 115 9.51 -3.04 13.98
C ASP A 115 8.23 -3.40 13.23
N GLY A 116 7.72 -4.60 13.47
CA GLY A 116 6.49 -5.13 12.91
C GLY A 116 5.20 -4.48 13.39
N ASN A 117 5.27 -3.52 14.32
CA ASN A 117 4.14 -2.66 14.63
C ASN A 117 3.98 -1.50 13.62
N LEU A 118 4.96 -1.30 12.74
CA LEU A 118 4.98 -0.21 11.79
C LEU A 118 4.78 -0.70 10.35
N LEU A 119 4.08 0.08 9.55
CA LEU A 119 3.95 -0.08 8.11
C LEU A 119 5.33 0.08 7.47
N GLN A 120 5.89 -1.05 7.04
CA GLN A 120 7.15 -1.07 6.30
C GLN A 120 6.93 -0.60 4.86
N VAL A 121 7.94 0.02 4.22
CA VAL A 121 7.92 0.62 2.87
C VAL A 121 7.02 1.84 2.71
N MET A 122 5.90 1.87 3.42
CA MET A 122 4.93 2.94 3.39
C MET A 122 5.59 4.26 3.81
N VAL A 123 5.38 5.31 3.02
CA VAL A 123 6.06 6.62 3.20
C VAL A 123 5.43 7.48 4.30
N TRP A 124 4.91 6.86 5.36
CA TRP A 124 4.31 7.58 6.50
C TRP A 124 5.24 8.63 7.13
N PRO A 125 6.59 8.47 7.20
CA PRO A 125 7.44 9.49 7.79
C PRO A 125 7.43 10.82 7.02
N ASP A 126 7.14 10.78 5.72
CA ASP A 126 6.97 11.98 4.90
C ASP A 126 5.52 12.49 4.99
N LEU A 127 4.55 11.58 5.08
CA LEU A 127 3.12 11.91 5.13
C LEU A 127 2.67 12.45 6.49
N GLN A 128 3.39 12.15 7.57
CA GLN A 128 3.09 12.65 8.90
C GLN A 128 3.22 14.18 8.99
N GLU A 129 3.88 14.83 8.04
CA GLU A 129 4.03 16.29 7.99
C GLU A 129 2.80 17.01 7.42
N LEU A 130 1.87 16.27 6.80
CA LEU A 130 0.62 16.80 6.28
C LEU A 130 -0.22 17.43 7.40
N THR A 131 -1.01 18.45 7.06
CA THR A 131 -1.98 19.01 8.01
C THR A 131 -3.14 18.03 8.21
N ASP A 132 -3.86 18.15 9.33
CA ASP A 132 -5.08 17.35 9.53
C ASP A 132 -6.10 17.56 8.41
N HIS A 133 -6.14 18.78 7.86
CA HIS A 133 -6.97 19.10 6.70
C HIS A 133 -6.55 18.30 5.46
N ASP A 134 -5.25 18.21 5.17
CA ASP A 134 -4.74 17.43 4.04
C ASP A 134 -5.03 15.94 4.21
N LEU A 135 -4.82 15.39 5.42
CA LEU A 135 -5.12 13.98 5.72
C LEU A 135 -6.62 13.69 5.54
N HIS A 136 -7.48 14.58 6.03
CA HIS A 136 -8.92 14.45 5.84
C HIS A 136 -9.33 14.56 4.37
N ALA A 137 -8.70 15.44 3.59
CA ALA A 137 -8.93 15.57 2.15
C ALA A 137 -8.54 14.28 1.40
N ILE A 138 -7.39 13.68 1.74
CA ILE A 138 -6.98 12.39 1.16
C ILE A 138 -7.99 11.30 1.49
N TYR A 139 -8.39 11.18 2.77
CA TYR A 139 -9.38 10.17 3.17
C TYR A 139 -10.73 10.36 2.48
N THR A 140 -11.19 11.60 2.37
CA THR A 140 -12.43 11.94 1.65
C THR A 140 -12.34 11.54 0.18
N TYR A 141 -11.20 11.79 -0.47
CA TYR A 141 -10.95 11.33 -1.84
C TYR A 141 -11.01 9.80 -1.94
N LEU A 142 -10.33 9.08 -1.05
CA LEU A 142 -10.35 7.60 -1.02
C LEU A 142 -11.75 7.05 -0.76
N THR A 143 -12.60 7.76 -0.02
CA THR A 143 -14.00 7.38 0.21
C THR A 143 -14.86 7.54 -1.04
N ALA A 144 -14.51 8.46 -1.94
CA ALA A 144 -15.31 8.81 -3.12
C ALA A 144 -14.99 7.98 -4.37
N ILE A 145 -13.90 7.21 -4.39
CA ILE A 145 -13.52 6.39 -5.54
C ILE A 145 -14.25 5.04 -5.55
N PRO A 146 -14.41 4.39 -6.72
CA PRO A 146 -15.02 3.07 -6.79
C PRO A 146 -14.21 1.99 -6.04
N CYS A 147 -14.91 1.02 -5.45
CA CYS A 147 -14.31 -0.19 -4.91
C CYS A 147 -13.67 -1.03 -6.02
N VAL A 148 -12.48 -1.57 -5.75
CA VAL A 148 -11.78 -2.54 -6.61
C VAL A 148 -11.67 -3.86 -5.85
N VAL A 149 -12.12 -4.97 -6.45
CA VAL A 149 -11.99 -6.30 -5.82
C VAL A 149 -10.53 -6.74 -5.85
N SER A 150 -10.01 -7.19 -4.71
CA SER A 150 -8.71 -7.85 -4.61
C SER A 150 -8.70 -8.87 -3.47
N THR A 151 -7.61 -9.64 -3.34
CA THR A 151 -7.50 -10.67 -2.29
C THR A 151 -7.74 -10.08 -0.90
N GLY A 152 -8.78 -10.55 -0.21
CA GLY A 152 -9.16 -10.05 1.13
C GLY A 152 -9.99 -8.76 1.13
N HIS A 153 -10.40 -8.23 -0.02
CA HIS A 153 -11.20 -7.01 -0.16
C HIS A 153 -12.45 -7.25 -1.03
N SER A 154 -13.64 -7.14 -0.44
CA SER A 154 -14.93 -7.35 -1.13
C SER A 154 -15.66 -6.04 -1.41
N CYS A 155 -16.34 -6.00 -2.57
CA CYS A 155 -17.17 -4.87 -2.99
C CYS A 155 -18.68 -5.16 -2.97
N SER A 156 -19.10 -6.37 -2.56
CA SER A 156 -20.49 -6.87 -2.67
C SER A 156 -20.98 -7.55 -1.41
#